data_AF-A0A7D9IUJ8-F1
#
_entry.id   AF-A0A7D9IUJ8-F1
#
_cell.length_a   1.000
_cell.length_b   1.000
_cell.length_c   1.000
_cell.angle_alpha   90.00
_cell.angle_beta   90.00
_cell.angle_gamma   90.00
#
_symmetry.space_group_name_H-M   'P 1'
#
loop_
_entity.id
_entity.type
_entity.pdbx_description
1 polymer ?
#
loop_
_entity_poly.entity_id
_entity_poly.type
_entity_poly.pdbx_seq_one_letter_code
_entity_poly.pdbx_strand_id
1 'polypeptide(L)'
;FESNILDCVLYLLENDRRIKKKPLKSLHMRSSAVWVSRILSAMINSQDDDGVLMGNWSANYEGGSSPTFWNGSVKILQEYYETKKPVRYGQCWVFSGVLTTALRAIGIPARSVTNYNSAHDTDNTMTVDTFIDEEGESVEGLNNDSTWNFHVWNEIWTKRDDLPGNKYDGWQAVDATPQEKSSQLYQMGPAPLTAVKDGEVYAGFDTGFVFSEVNADTVTWVVKKDKYDEYKMQKTVKQVKDRVGKYISTKMVGGWQREDVTHLYKYGEGTKEERKAFETAFSFGQGAKEWAGHLNVEEEGEDLVLELSTKEEDLRVGKPVTCVMNVKNKSMKSVTVNLTGVISSIRYTGDVWSLVKKEKFEKVEIGSGSTVVREIKLEPDEYISNLTDLNCLKFISIAKVLENKKLYVDETKFQLFNQDSIQIKFNKSPLQVGEETEVEVSFTNPLPIKLSYIKISIEGAGLAYLDTKTYSKSLQYDKTQTAKFKFTPRKPGKRTLLVDVDTTQVKDFKAAADVEVLPLKDFGRKN
;
A
#
# COMPACT_ATOMS: atom_id res chain seq x y z
N PHE A 1 22.63 -5.82 -7.94
CA PHE A 1 23.96 -6.12 -8.52
C PHE A 1 23.92 -6.40 -10.03
N GLU A 2 22.92 -5.87 -10.75
CA GLU A 2 22.95 -5.88 -12.21
C GLU A 2 23.76 -4.66 -12.70
N SER A 3 24.10 -4.64 -13.98
CA SER A 3 24.90 -3.56 -14.60
C SER A 3 24.26 -2.18 -14.40
N ASN A 4 25.10 -1.17 -14.20
CA ASN A 4 24.76 0.26 -14.06
C ASN A 4 23.92 0.63 -12.81
N ILE A 5 23.58 -0.33 -11.94
CA ILE A 5 22.79 -0.04 -10.73
C ILE A 5 23.60 0.77 -9.73
N LEU A 6 24.84 0.36 -9.42
CA LEU A 6 25.70 1.10 -8.49
C LEU A 6 26.03 2.49 -9.03
N ASP A 7 26.40 2.59 -10.31
CA ASP A 7 26.72 3.86 -10.96
C ASP A 7 25.53 4.83 -10.96
N CYS A 8 24.31 4.31 -11.17
CA CYS A 8 23.09 5.10 -11.05
C CYS A 8 22.89 5.68 -9.66
N VAL A 9 23.08 4.86 -8.61
CA VAL A 9 22.93 5.33 -7.22
C VAL A 9 23.99 6.37 -6.86
N LEU A 10 25.24 6.17 -7.27
CA LEU A 10 26.30 7.14 -7.06
C LEU A 10 26.01 8.45 -7.80
N TYR A 11 25.50 8.37 -9.04
CA TYR A 11 25.05 9.53 -9.79
C TYR A 11 23.93 10.29 -9.08
N LEU A 12 22.93 9.62 -8.52
CA LEU A 12 21.86 10.26 -7.74
C LEU A 12 22.42 11.02 -6.54
N LEU A 13 23.30 10.39 -5.76
CA LEU A 13 23.93 11.01 -4.60
C LEU A 13 24.79 12.22 -4.97
N GLU A 14 25.52 12.17 -6.08
CA GLU A 14 26.29 13.31 -6.58
C GLU A 14 25.39 14.44 -7.07
N ASN A 15 24.19 14.11 -7.55
CA ASN A 15 23.30 15.07 -8.17
C ASN A 15 22.30 15.75 -7.25
N ASP A 16 22.15 15.28 -6.00
CA ASP A 16 21.30 15.92 -4.98
C ASP A 16 21.68 17.39 -4.76
N ARG A 17 20.66 18.25 -4.61
CA ARG A 17 20.83 19.71 -4.47
C ARG A 17 21.71 20.12 -3.28
N ARG A 18 21.64 19.41 -2.15
CA ARG A 18 22.42 19.71 -0.93
C ARG A 18 23.89 19.43 -1.18
N ILE A 19 24.15 18.34 -1.90
CA ILE A 19 25.48 17.90 -2.30
C ILE A 19 26.10 18.86 -3.34
N LYS A 20 25.38 19.17 -4.43
CA LYS A 20 25.85 20.10 -5.47
C LYS A 20 26.19 21.49 -4.93
N LYS A 21 25.36 22.00 -4.01
CA LYS A 21 25.55 23.35 -3.45
C LYS A 21 26.83 23.47 -2.61
N LYS A 22 27.25 22.40 -1.93
CA LYS A 22 28.42 22.42 -1.03
C LYS A 22 29.20 21.08 -1.03
N PRO A 23 29.89 20.72 -2.13
CA PRO A 23 30.48 19.39 -2.29
C PRO A 23 31.44 18.98 -1.16
N LEU A 24 32.42 19.84 -0.83
CA LEU A 24 33.39 19.55 0.25
C LEU A 24 32.74 19.50 1.64
N LYS A 25 31.76 20.37 1.91
CA LYS A 25 31.06 20.36 3.20
C LYS A 25 30.10 19.16 3.30
N SER A 26 29.68 18.57 2.19
CA SER A 26 28.75 17.45 2.16
C SER A 26 29.38 16.07 2.43
N LEU A 27 30.71 16.00 2.62
CA LEU A 27 31.42 14.73 2.90
C LEU A 27 30.84 14.01 4.14
N HIS A 28 30.50 14.76 5.20
CA HIS A 28 29.89 14.19 6.41
C HIS A 28 28.50 13.57 6.14
N MET A 29 27.74 14.11 5.18
CA MET A 29 26.44 13.55 4.79
C MET A 29 26.66 12.23 4.04
N ARG A 30 27.63 12.18 3.14
CA ARG A 30 27.96 10.98 2.36
C ARG A 30 28.57 9.86 3.20
N SER A 31 29.19 10.18 4.34
CA SER A 31 29.70 9.21 5.31
C SER A 31 28.64 8.74 6.32
N SER A 32 27.41 9.24 6.25
CA SER A 32 26.34 8.95 7.21
C SER A 32 25.21 8.21 6.52
N ALA A 33 24.91 6.98 6.99
CA ALA A 33 23.77 6.22 6.47
C ALA A 33 22.43 6.94 6.72
N VAL A 34 22.34 7.76 7.77
CA VAL A 34 21.16 8.60 8.06
C VAL A 34 20.93 9.59 6.91
N TRP A 35 21.96 10.37 6.58
CA TRP A 35 21.86 11.38 5.53
C TRP A 35 21.76 10.78 4.14
N VAL A 36 22.53 9.73 3.84
CA VAL A 36 22.46 9.03 2.55
C VAL A 36 21.06 8.48 2.30
N SER A 37 20.42 7.87 3.31
CA SER A 37 19.07 7.33 3.15
C SER A 37 18.03 8.43 2.97
N ARG A 38 18.16 9.55 3.71
CA ARG A 38 17.32 10.75 3.53
C ARG A 38 17.48 11.40 2.15
N ILE A 39 18.69 11.37 1.60
CA ILE A 39 18.94 11.84 0.23
C ILE A 39 18.30 10.92 -0.78
N LEU A 40 18.46 9.60 -0.62
CA LEU A 40 17.87 8.65 -1.55
C LEU A 40 16.34 8.67 -1.49
N SER A 41 15.72 8.82 -0.31
CA SER A 41 14.25 8.94 -0.25
C SER A 41 13.72 10.13 -1.06
N ALA A 42 14.44 11.25 -1.05
CA ALA A 42 14.15 12.40 -1.90
C ALA A 42 14.40 12.13 -3.39
N MET A 43 15.56 11.56 -3.73
CA MET A 43 16.01 11.40 -5.12
C MET A 43 15.32 10.25 -5.86
N ILE A 44 14.67 9.34 -5.15
CA ILE A 44 13.91 8.24 -5.78
C ILE A 44 12.57 8.74 -6.35
N ASN A 45 11.98 9.81 -5.82
CA ASN A 45 10.79 10.43 -6.41
C ASN A 45 11.11 11.69 -7.22
N SER A 46 10.24 12.06 -8.15
CA SER A 46 10.51 13.13 -9.12
C SER A 46 10.01 14.52 -8.73
N GLN A 47 9.42 14.72 -7.54
CA GLN A 47 8.65 15.96 -7.27
C GLN A 47 9.52 17.22 -7.22
N ASP A 48 10.75 17.12 -6.70
CA ASP A 48 11.57 18.31 -6.45
C ASP A 48 12.75 18.48 -7.42
N ASP A 49 13.49 17.39 -7.69
CA ASP A 49 14.81 17.41 -8.37
C ASP A 49 14.85 16.52 -9.63
N ASP A 50 13.69 16.23 -10.25
CA ASP A 50 13.60 15.27 -11.36
C ASP A 50 14.28 13.91 -11.02
N GLY A 51 14.01 13.41 -9.82
CA GLY A 51 14.45 12.10 -9.34
C GLY A 51 13.88 10.93 -10.15
N VAL A 52 14.11 9.71 -9.65
CA VAL A 52 14.00 8.49 -10.47
C VAL A 52 12.60 8.23 -11.02
N LEU A 53 11.57 8.30 -10.18
CA LEU A 53 10.22 7.86 -10.51
C LEU A 53 9.18 8.97 -10.37
N MET A 54 8.31 9.07 -11.38
CA MET A 54 7.12 9.90 -11.33
C MET A 54 5.93 9.11 -10.79
N GLY A 55 5.37 9.58 -9.68
CA GLY A 55 4.20 8.97 -9.06
C GLY A 55 2.91 9.19 -9.87
N ASN A 56 2.04 8.19 -9.96
CA ASN A 56 0.72 8.34 -10.59
C ASN A 56 -0.30 7.37 -9.97
N TRP A 57 -1.37 7.92 -9.40
CA TRP A 57 -2.49 7.20 -8.79
C TRP A 57 -3.80 7.39 -9.54
N SER A 58 -3.78 8.00 -10.73
CA SER A 58 -5.01 8.36 -11.44
C SER A 58 -5.74 7.18 -12.10
N ALA A 59 -5.12 6.00 -12.15
CA ALA A 59 -5.50 4.85 -13.00
C ALA A 59 -5.37 5.10 -14.53
N ASN A 60 -4.98 6.32 -14.95
CA ASN A 60 -4.59 6.62 -16.32
C ASN A 60 -3.06 6.72 -16.42
N TYR A 61 -2.46 5.75 -17.11
CA TYR A 61 -1.01 5.63 -17.27
C TYR A 61 -0.53 5.97 -18.67
N GLU A 62 -1.29 6.77 -19.42
CA GLU A 62 -0.85 7.26 -20.73
C GLU A 62 0.52 7.96 -20.64
N GLY A 63 1.38 7.68 -21.63
CA GLY A 63 2.75 8.19 -21.68
C GLY A 63 3.75 7.50 -20.75
N GLY A 64 3.38 6.38 -20.10
CA GLY A 64 4.27 5.58 -19.27
C GLY A 64 3.79 4.14 -19.10
N SER A 65 4.38 3.44 -18.12
CA SER A 65 3.96 2.11 -17.69
C SER A 65 3.06 2.17 -16.46
N SER A 66 2.10 1.24 -16.40
CA SER A 66 1.30 0.98 -15.19
C SER A 66 2.24 0.62 -14.02
N PRO A 67 2.04 1.16 -12.81
CA PRO A 67 2.83 0.78 -11.64
C PRO A 67 2.81 -0.73 -11.33
N THR A 68 1.72 -1.42 -11.68
CA THR A 68 1.56 -2.87 -11.53
C THR A 68 2.43 -3.67 -12.51
N PHE A 69 2.86 -3.10 -13.64
CA PHE A 69 3.66 -3.81 -14.64
C PHE A 69 5.07 -4.16 -14.15
N TRP A 70 5.63 -3.35 -13.26
CA TRP A 70 7.03 -3.49 -12.84
C TRP A 70 7.27 -4.77 -12.03
N ASN A 71 8.17 -5.63 -12.53
CA ASN A 71 8.62 -6.84 -11.83
C ASN A 71 9.90 -6.61 -11.01
N GLY A 72 10.56 -5.46 -11.18
CA GLY A 72 11.80 -5.15 -10.48
C GLY A 72 12.29 -3.73 -10.72
N SER A 73 13.30 -3.33 -9.94
CA SER A 73 13.87 -1.97 -9.96
C SER A 73 14.91 -1.76 -11.06
N VAL A 74 15.42 -2.83 -11.67
CA VAL A 74 16.59 -2.78 -12.55
C VAL A 74 16.29 -1.96 -13.79
N LYS A 75 15.18 -2.27 -14.48
CA LYS A 75 14.80 -1.55 -15.69
C LYS A 75 14.56 -0.06 -15.42
N ILE A 76 13.86 0.26 -14.32
CA ILE A 76 13.58 1.64 -13.90
C ILE A 76 14.90 2.42 -13.70
N LEU A 77 15.81 1.90 -12.89
CA LEU A 77 17.07 2.58 -12.59
C LEU A 77 17.98 2.70 -13.82
N GLN A 78 17.98 1.70 -14.70
CA GLN A 78 18.75 1.75 -15.95
C GLN A 78 18.19 2.79 -16.92
N GLU A 79 16.87 2.84 -17.10
CA GLU A 79 16.21 3.84 -17.95
C GLU A 79 16.44 5.26 -17.43
N TYR A 80 16.29 5.48 -16.12
CA TYR A 80 16.64 6.75 -15.51
C TYR A 80 18.12 7.08 -15.73
N TYR A 81 19.02 6.12 -15.53
CA TYR A 81 20.46 6.36 -15.67
C TYR A 81 20.87 6.68 -17.11
N GLU A 82 20.21 6.09 -18.09
CA GLU A 82 20.46 6.34 -19.51
C GLU A 82 19.90 7.71 -19.94
N THR A 83 18.65 8.00 -19.56
CA THR A 83 17.92 9.18 -20.04
C THR A 83 18.12 10.43 -19.20
N LYS A 84 18.53 10.25 -17.93
CA LYS A 84 18.57 11.28 -16.86
C LYS A 84 17.22 11.96 -16.65
N LYS A 85 16.12 11.25 -16.91
CA LYS A 85 14.74 11.77 -16.80
C LYS A 85 13.89 10.84 -15.93
N PRO A 86 12.90 11.38 -15.19
CA PRO A 86 11.99 10.58 -14.40
C PRO A 86 11.27 9.50 -15.23
N VAL A 87 11.26 8.28 -14.71
CA VAL A 87 10.56 7.13 -15.29
C VAL A 87 9.10 7.14 -14.88
N ARG A 88 8.21 6.88 -15.83
CA ARG A 88 6.76 6.92 -15.66
C ARG A 88 6.17 5.50 -15.68
N TYR A 89 5.39 5.04 -14.71
CA TYR A 89 5.03 5.64 -13.43
C TYR A 89 5.29 4.67 -12.27
N GLY A 90 5.29 5.20 -11.04
CA GLY A 90 5.42 4.43 -9.81
C GLY A 90 4.28 4.68 -8.80
N GLN A 91 4.13 3.74 -7.87
CA GLN A 91 3.31 3.82 -6.66
C GLN A 91 4.15 3.30 -5.47
N CYS A 92 3.64 3.33 -4.23
CA CYS A 92 4.47 3.15 -3.03
C CYS A 92 5.34 1.89 -3.04
N TRP A 93 4.82 0.73 -3.45
CA TRP A 93 5.62 -0.50 -3.54
C TRP A 93 6.72 -0.44 -4.61
N VAL A 94 6.51 0.32 -5.69
CA VAL A 94 7.52 0.55 -6.73
C VAL A 94 8.63 1.46 -6.19
N PHE A 95 8.26 2.55 -5.49
CA PHE A 95 9.21 3.42 -4.80
C PHE A 95 10.03 2.63 -3.77
N SER A 96 9.37 1.83 -2.93
CA SER A 96 10.03 0.98 -1.93
C SER A 96 10.97 -0.06 -2.55
N GLY A 97 10.59 -0.68 -3.67
CA GLY A 97 11.45 -1.60 -4.40
C GLY A 97 12.73 -0.92 -4.93
N VAL A 98 12.57 0.24 -5.56
CA VAL A 98 13.69 1.03 -6.09
C VAL A 98 14.59 1.55 -4.97
N LEU A 99 14.03 2.07 -3.89
CA LEU A 99 14.78 2.55 -2.73
C LEU A 99 15.53 1.39 -2.04
N THR A 100 14.91 0.22 -1.86
CA THR A 100 15.59 -0.99 -1.37
C THR A 100 16.80 -1.33 -2.24
N THR A 101 16.63 -1.29 -3.56
CA THR A 101 17.72 -1.58 -4.51
C THR A 101 18.86 -0.57 -4.36
N ALA A 102 18.52 0.73 -4.26
CA ALA A 102 19.51 1.79 -4.13
C ALA A 102 20.33 1.66 -2.83
N LEU A 103 19.64 1.50 -1.68
CA LEU A 103 20.27 1.36 -0.37
C LEU A 103 21.18 0.12 -0.30
N ARG A 104 20.68 -1.03 -0.77
CA ARG A 104 21.47 -2.28 -0.77
C ARG A 104 22.67 -2.23 -1.72
N ALA A 105 22.57 -1.50 -2.84
CA ALA A 105 23.66 -1.37 -3.79
C ALA A 105 24.89 -0.67 -3.19
N ILE A 106 24.68 0.27 -2.26
CA ILE A 106 25.74 1.00 -1.55
C ILE A 106 26.05 0.44 -0.16
N GLY A 107 25.49 -0.73 0.19
CA GLY A 107 25.83 -1.47 1.41
C GLY A 107 25.04 -1.11 2.66
N ILE A 108 23.96 -0.32 2.56
CA ILE A 108 23.06 -0.07 3.70
C ILE A 108 22.09 -1.25 3.82
N PRO A 109 22.06 -1.97 4.96
CA PRO A 109 21.07 -3.03 5.17
C PRO A 109 19.67 -2.41 5.16
N ALA A 110 18.85 -2.84 4.20
CA ALA A 110 17.49 -2.32 4.03
C ALA A 110 16.48 -3.42 3.72
N ARG A 111 15.23 -3.24 4.15
CA ARG A 111 14.09 -4.11 3.80
C ARG A 111 12.85 -3.28 3.46
N SER A 112 12.02 -3.77 2.54
CA SER A 112 10.68 -3.21 2.32
C SER A 112 9.74 -3.67 3.43
N VAL A 113 8.83 -2.78 3.82
CA VAL A 113 7.83 -3.03 4.85
C VAL A 113 6.47 -2.57 4.35
N THR A 114 5.46 -3.40 4.54
CA THR A 114 4.07 -3.12 4.17
C THR A 114 3.24 -2.91 5.43
N ASN A 115 2.54 -1.78 5.51
CA ASN A 115 1.57 -1.48 6.55
C ASN A 115 0.16 -1.60 5.98
N TYR A 116 -0.72 -2.40 6.60
CA TYR A 116 -2.12 -2.49 6.19
C TYR A 116 -2.98 -1.52 7.00
N ASN A 117 -4.00 -0.95 6.36
CA ASN A 117 -4.75 0.18 6.89
C ASN A 117 -3.81 1.34 7.29
N SER A 118 -2.96 1.78 6.36
CA SER A 118 -2.02 2.88 6.62
C SER A 118 -2.78 4.20 6.64
N ALA A 119 -2.69 4.93 7.73
CA ALA A 119 -3.24 6.27 7.79
C ALA A 119 -2.37 7.23 6.96
N HIS A 120 -3.01 8.08 6.18
CA HIS A 120 -2.39 9.24 5.57
C HIS A 120 -3.03 10.47 6.20
N ASP A 121 -2.51 10.83 7.37
CA ASP A 121 -2.86 12.02 8.15
C ASP A 121 -2.15 13.24 7.53
N THR A 122 -2.93 14.19 7.04
CA THR A 122 -2.42 15.36 6.31
C THR A 122 -2.23 16.60 7.20
N ASP A 123 -2.69 16.57 8.46
CA ASP A 123 -2.69 17.72 9.36
C ASP A 123 -1.95 17.50 10.69
N ASN A 124 -1.41 16.30 10.91
CA ASN A 124 -0.60 15.91 12.05
C ASN A 124 -1.37 16.06 13.37
N THR A 125 -2.63 15.64 13.34
CA THR A 125 -3.54 15.55 14.49
C THR A 125 -3.43 14.20 15.23
N MET A 126 -2.74 13.21 14.63
CA MET A 126 -2.73 11.81 15.09
C MET A 126 -4.13 11.15 15.00
N THR A 127 -5.03 11.73 14.22
CA THR A 127 -6.35 11.21 13.89
C THR A 127 -6.50 11.12 12.37
N VAL A 128 -7.41 10.28 11.91
CA VAL A 128 -7.86 10.26 10.51
C VAL A 128 -9.35 10.54 10.51
N ASP A 129 -9.70 11.68 9.95
CA ASP A 129 -11.06 12.21 10.07
C ASP A 129 -11.89 11.92 8.82
N THR A 130 -13.11 11.42 9.04
CA THR A 130 -14.12 11.23 7.99
C THR A 130 -15.36 12.06 8.30
N PHE A 131 -15.72 12.97 7.41
CA PHE A 131 -16.86 13.87 7.51
C PHE A 131 -18.02 13.38 6.62
N ILE A 132 -19.16 13.15 7.27
CA ILE A 132 -20.43 12.74 6.64
C ILE A 132 -21.54 13.75 6.98
N ASP A 133 -22.56 13.83 6.14
CA ASP A 133 -23.74 14.65 6.41
C ASP A 133 -24.79 13.94 7.29
N GLU A 134 -25.93 14.59 7.54
CA GLU A 134 -27.04 14.06 8.35
C GLU A 134 -27.78 12.85 7.71
N GLU A 135 -27.46 12.53 6.46
CA GLU A 135 -27.93 11.33 5.76
C GLU A 135 -26.84 10.25 5.65
N GLY A 136 -25.64 10.52 6.17
CA GLY A 136 -24.50 9.63 6.19
C GLY A 136 -23.70 9.60 4.90
N GLU A 137 -23.96 10.51 3.96
CA GLU A 137 -23.22 10.60 2.71
C GLU A 137 -21.92 11.40 2.93
N SER A 138 -20.84 11.01 2.25
CA SER A 138 -19.56 11.71 2.34
C SER A 138 -19.66 13.13 1.81
N VAL A 139 -19.03 14.07 2.51
CA VAL A 139 -19.01 15.48 2.10
C VAL A 139 -17.80 15.76 1.20
N GLU A 140 -18.07 16.25 -0.01
CA GLU A 140 -17.04 16.63 -0.97
C GLU A 140 -16.21 17.80 -0.43
N GLY A 141 -14.88 17.70 -0.57
CA GLY A 141 -13.93 18.75 -0.18
C GLY A 141 -13.59 18.82 1.32
N LEU A 142 -14.19 18.00 2.18
CA LEU A 142 -13.83 17.93 3.61
C LEU A 142 -12.98 16.71 3.98
N ASN A 143 -12.99 15.66 3.16
CA ASN A 143 -12.30 14.39 3.42
C ASN A 143 -10.95 14.34 2.71
N ASN A 144 -9.93 14.99 3.28
CA ASN A 144 -8.56 14.97 2.73
C ASN A 144 -7.71 13.83 3.31
N ASP A 145 -8.00 13.41 4.54
CA ASP A 145 -7.36 12.24 5.12
C ASP A 145 -7.89 10.97 4.47
N SER A 146 -7.04 9.97 4.42
CA SER A 146 -7.42 8.66 3.89
C SER A 146 -6.72 7.56 4.66
N THR A 147 -7.39 6.42 4.77
CA THR A 147 -6.72 5.17 5.16
C THR A 147 -6.49 4.35 3.91
N TRP A 148 -5.23 4.20 3.53
CA TRP A 148 -4.82 3.36 2.42
C TRP A 148 -4.98 1.90 2.82
N ASN A 149 -5.45 1.05 1.89
CA ASN A 149 -5.57 -0.40 2.13
C ASN A 149 -4.24 -0.99 2.58
N PHE A 150 -3.16 -0.54 1.94
CA PHE A 150 -1.82 -0.71 2.40
C PHE A 150 -0.92 0.43 1.92
N HIS A 151 0.19 0.62 2.62
CA HIS A 151 1.29 1.48 2.19
C HIS A 151 2.61 0.72 2.34
N VAL A 152 3.61 1.07 1.53
CA VAL A 152 4.91 0.36 1.51
C VAL A 152 6.05 1.36 1.58
N TRP A 153 6.88 1.23 2.60
CA TRP A 153 8.10 2.01 2.79
C TRP A 153 9.31 1.09 2.97
N ASN A 154 10.42 1.63 3.47
CA ASN A 154 11.66 0.91 3.73
C ASN A 154 12.12 1.07 5.18
N GLU A 155 12.79 0.06 5.70
CA GLU A 155 13.59 0.20 6.91
C GLU A 155 15.07 0.09 6.58
N ILE A 156 15.91 0.90 7.23
CA ILE A 156 17.37 0.80 7.21
C ILE A 156 17.90 0.44 8.60
N TRP A 157 19.01 -0.30 8.67
CA TRP A 157 19.70 -0.55 9.94
C TRP A 157 20.87 0.40 10.13
N THR A 158 20.81 1.29 11.12
CA THR A 158 21.90 2.22 11.40
C THR A 158 21.94 2.70 12.86
N LYS A 159 23.06 3.30 13.25
CA LYS A 159 23.15 4.08 14.50
C LYS A 159 22.58 5.47 14.30
N ARG A 160 22.10 6.07 15.39
CA ARG A 160 21.61 7.45 15.44
C ARG A 160 22.50 8.30 16.33
N ASP A 161 23.77 8.43 15.95
CA ASP A 161 24.75 9.28 16.64
C ASP A 161 24.34 10.78 16.66
N ASP A 162 23.36 11.16 15.83
CA ASP A 162 22.71 12.47 15.81
C ASP A 162 21.61 12.64 16.88
N LEU A 163 21.22 11.57 17.58
CA LEU A 163 20.23 11.57 18.66
C LEU A 163 20.88 11.20 20.02
N PRO A 164 20.24 11.54 21.15
CA PRO A 164 20.82 11.28 22.47
C PRO A 164 20.93 9.79 22.80
N GLY A 165 22.13 9.36 23.20
CA GLY A 165 22.39 7.98 23.65
C GLY A 165 22.28 6.97 22.51
N ASN A 166 21.93 5.72 22.86
CA ASN A 166 21.81 4.61 21.91
C ASN A 166 20.38 4.04 21.82
N LYS A 167 19.39 4.70 22.43
CA LYS A 167 17.98 4.26 22.43
C LYS A 167 17.40 4.16 21.01
N TYR A 168 17.85 5.02 20.11
CA TYR A 168 17.30 5.17 18.76
C TYR A 168 18.10 4.42 17.69
N ASP A 169 19.10 3.63 18.08
CA ASP A 169 19.85 2.78 17.16
C ASP A 169 18.98 1.62 16.63
N GLY A 170 19.34 1.07 15.47
CA GLY A 170 18.70 -0.09 14.87
C GLY A 170 17.87 0.27 13.64
N TRP A 171 16.68 -0.32 13.52
CA TRP A 171 15.78 -0.08 12.38
C TRP A 171 15.22 1.33 12.37
N GLN A 172 15.30 1.98 11.21
CA GLN A 172 14.74 3.31 10.95
C GLN A 172 13.83 3.27 9.73
N ALA A 173 12.60 3.80 9.83
CA ALA A 173 11.68 3.92 8.72
C ALA A 173 12.10 5.06 7.77
N VAL A 174 12.08 4.79 6.48
CA VAL A 174 12.45 5.71 5.39
C VAL A 174 11.46 5.46 4.25
N ASP A 175 10.84 6.52 3.73
CA ASP A 175 9.87 6.41 2.65
C ASP A 175 10.21 7.36 1.50
N ALA A 176 10.24 6.80 0.29
CA ALA A 176 10.46 7.53 -0.96
C ALA A 176 9.15 7.95 -1.64
N THR A 177 8.00 7.52 -1.13
CA THR A 177 6.70 7.92 -1.65
C THR A 177 6.48 9.40 -1.35
N PRO A 178 6.18 10.24 -2.36
CA PRO A 178 6.00 11.67 -2.15
C PRO A 178 4.61 11.96 -1.56
N GLN A 179 4.46 11.71 -0.26
CA GLN A 179 3.25 12.02 0.52
C GLN A 179 3.34 13.45 1.05
N GLU A 180 4.20 13.67 2.05
CA GLU A 180 4.35 14.95 2.73
C GLU A 180 5.73 15.59 2.54
N LYS A 181 5.78 16.91 2.69
CA LYS A 181 7.05 17.66 2.62
C LYS A 181 7.74 17.72 3.97
N SER A 182 8.94 17.16 4.05
CA SER A 182 9.85 17.35 5.18
C SER A 182 10.96 18.31 4.82
N SER A 183 11.09 19.41 5.60
CA SER A 183 12.05 20.48 5.31
C SER A 183 11.92 21.03 3.88
N GLN A 184 10.67 21.23 3.43
CA GLN A 184 10.30 21.73 2.09
C GLN A 184 10.63 20.78 0.92
N LEU A 185 10.98 19.52 1.20
CA LEU A 185 11.25 18.50 0.18
C LEU A 185 10.35 17.28 0.40
N TYR A 186 9.95 16.62 -0.69
CA TYR A 186 9.32 15.30 -0.66
C TYR A 186 10.36 14.23 -0.31
N GLN A 187 10.59 14.07 0.98
CA GLN A 187 11.51 13.12 1.58
C GLN A 187 10.94 12.71 2.94
N MET A 188 11.16 11.47 3.35
CA MET A 188 10.75 11.01 4.66
C MET A 188 11.88 10.21 5.31
N GLY A 189 12.09 10.47 6.60
CA GLY A 189 12.97 9.70 7.47
C GLY A 189 14.46 10.05 7.36
N PRO A 190 15.32 9.31 8.07
CA PRO A 190 14.99 8.12 8.84
C PRO A 190 14.32 8.40 10.20
N ALA A 191 13.18 7.75 10.47
CA ALA A 191 12.46 7.78 11.75
C ALA A 191 12.83 6.54 12.59
N PRO A 192 13.30 6.67 13.85
CA PRO A 192 13.59 5.51 14.69
C PRO A 192 12.32 4.72 15.03
N LEU A 193 12.31 3.42 14.79
CA LEU A 193 11.15 2.58 15.16
C LEU A 193 10.88 2.59 16.66
N THR A 194 11.93 2.70 17.49
CA THR A 194 11.75 2.83 18.95
C THR A 194 11.05 4.13 19.34
N ALA A 195 11.31 5.22 18.62
CA ALA A 195 10.63 6.49 18.84
C ALA A 195 9.17 6.43 18.39
N VAL A 196 8.90 5.81 17.23
CA VAL A 196 7.53 5.55 16.74
C VAL A 196 6.77 4.72 17.77
N LYS A 197 7.36 3.63 18.27
CA LYS A 197 6.71 2.77 19.26
C LYS A 197 6.37 3.47 20.57
N ASP A 198 7.25 4.34 21.04
CA ASP A 198 7.06 5.05 22.31
C ASP A 198 6.27 6.37 22.18
N GLY A 199 5.86 6.76 20.97
CA GLY A 199 5.18 8.04 20.72
C GLY A 199 6.09 9.27 20.85
N GLU A 200 7.41 9.09 20.75
CA GLU A 200 8.42 10.15 20.87
C GLU A 200 8.61 10.88 19.53
N VAL A 201 7.54 11.50 19.04
CA VAL A 201 7.45 12.10 17.70
C VAL A 201 8.44 13.25 17.42
N TYR A 202 9.06 13.79 18.47
CA TYR A 202 10.10 14.81 18.39
C TYR A 202 11.48 14.25 18.02
N ALA A 203 11.70 12.93 18.09
CA ALA A 203 12.94 12.31 17.65
C ALA A 203 12.99 12.31 16.12
N GLY A 204 13.86 13.14 15.52
CA GLY A 204 13.92 13.25 14.07
C GLY A 204 14.37 11.96 13.36
N PHE A 205 14.08 11.79 12.07
CA PHE A 205 13.30 12.69 11.23
C PHE A 205 11.89 12.12 11.02
N ASP A 206 10.88 13.00 10.94
CA ASP A 206 9.53 12.67 10.45
C ASP A 206 8.78 11.58 11.26
N THR A 207 9.18 11.36 12.52
CA THR A 207 8.59 10.32 13.38
C THR A 207 7.10 10.54 13.65
N GLY A 208 6.64 11.79 13.77
CA GLY A 208 5.21 12.09 13.89
C GLY A 208 4.39 11.57 12.72
N PHE A 209 4.87 11.74 11.49
CA PHE A 209 4.20 11.23 10.30
C PHE A 209 4.10 9.70 10.33
N VAL A 210 5.22 8.99 10.58
CA VAL A 210 5.21 7.51 10.69
C VAL A 210 4.32 7.05 11.85
N PHE A 211 4.32 7.78 12.96
CA PHE A 211 3.45 7.48 14.09
C PHE A 211 1.99 7.51 13.68
N SER A 212 1.54 8.57 13.01
CA SER A 212 0.18 8.65 12.49
C SER A 212 -0.11 7.47 11.56
N GLU A 213 0.79 7.13 10.63
CA GLU A 213 0.59 6.02 9.67
C GLU A 213 0.23 4.67 10.33
N VAL A 214 0.71 4.43 11.55
CA VAL A 214 0.52 3.16 12.27
C VAL A 214 -0.35 3.23 13.53
N ASN A 215 -0.64 4.42 14.06
CA ASN A 215 -1.34 4.59 15.34
C ASN A 215 -2.50 5.59 15.31
N ALA A 216 -2.82 6.23 14.17
CA ALA A 216 -3.90 7.20 14.15
C ALA A 216 -5.26 6.60 14.52
N ASP A 217 -5.99 7.30 15.39
CA ASP A 217 -7.39 6.97 15.68
C ASP A 217 -8.25 7.39 14.49
N THR A 218 -9.13 6.51 14.00
CA THR A 218 -10.07 6.90 12.94
C THR A 218 -11.33 7.48 13.57
N VAL A 219 -11.71 8.69 13.17
CA VAL A 219 -12.85 9.40 13.74
C VAL A 219 -13.85 9.75 12.64
N THR A 220 -15.13 9.45 12.89
CA THR A 220 -16.21 9.84 11.98
C THR A 220 -17.00 10.98 12.59
N TRP A 221 -17.10 12.08 11.84
CA TRP A 221 -17.77 13.32 12.22
C TRP A 221 -19.02 13.52 11.38
N VAL A 222 -20.11 13.89 12.06
CA VAL A 222 -21.30 14.41 11.37
C VAL A 222 -21.17 15.93 11.27
N VAL A 223 -21.27 16.42 10.04
CA VAL A 223 -21.29 17.85 9.72
C VAL A 223 -22.67 18.27 9.23
N LYS A 224 -23.04 19.51 9.53
CA LYS A 224 -24.29 20.10 9.07
C LYS A 224 -24.02 21.49 8.50
N LYS A 225 -24.69 21.82 7.40
CA LYS A 225 -24.68 23.18 6.89
C LYS A 225 -25.42 24.13 7.82
N ASP A 226 -24.77 25.24 8.15
CA ASP A 226 -25.41 26.33 8.87
C ASP A 226 -26.29 27.19 7.94
N LYS A 227 -26.81 28.29 8.47
CA LYS A 227 -27.65 29.24 7.73
C LYS A 227 -26.93 29.98 6.59
N TYR A 228 -25.62 29.83 6.47
CA TYR A 228 -24.76 30.42 5.43
C TYR A 228 -24.22 29.37 4.45
N ASP A 229 -24.77 28.14 4.47
CA ASP A 229 -24.29 27.00 3.67
C ASP A 229 -22.87 26.53 4.03
N GLU A 230 -22.33 26.94 5.18
CA GLU A 230 -21.03 26.45 5.68
C GLU A 230 -21.21 25.19 6.52
N TYR A 231 -20.38 24.17 6.29
CA TYR A 231 -20.35 22.99 7.15
C TYR A 231 -19.82 23.33 8.55
N LYS A 232 -20.62 23.06 9.58
CA LYS A 232 -20.22 23.07 10.99
C LYS A 232 -20.17 21.65 11.51
N MET A 233 -19.09 21.32 12.21
CA MET A 233 -18.96 20.07 12.95
C MET A 233 -20.02 20.03 14.04
N GLN A 234 -20.82 18.96 14.07
CA GLN A 234 -21.75 18.75 15.17
C GLN A 234 -21.13 17.86 16.23
N LYS A 235 -20.66 16.67 15.83
CA LYS A 235 -20.26 15.63 16.77
C LYS A 235 -19.50 14.49 16.10
N THR A 236 -18.65 13.82 16.87
CA THR A 236 -18.15 12.48 16.56
C THR A 236 -19.25 11.43 16.74
N VAL A 237 -19.45 10.56 15.76
CA VAL A 237 -20.35 9.40 15.86
C VAL A 237 -19.61 8.08 16.06
N LYS A 238 -18.28 8.07 15.81
CA LYS A 238 -17.43 6.90 15.98
C LYS A 238 -15.98 7.32 16.16
N GLN A 239 -15.29 6.67 17.08
CA GLN A 239 -13.84 6.67 17.18
C GLN A 239 -13.39 5.21 17.25
N VAL A 240 -12.47 4.81 16.38
CA VAL A 240 -11.89 3.45 16.40
C VAL A 240 -10.39 3.60 16.62
N LYS A 241 -9.93 3.05 17.74
CA LYS A 241 -8.55 3.19 18.23
C LYS A 241 -7.60 2.13 17.68
N ASP A 242 -8.16 1.07 17.10
CA ASP A 242 -7.42 -0.12 16.70
C ASP A 242 -7.63 -0.47 15.22
N ARG A 243 -7.90 0.52 14.35
CA ARG A 243 -8.14 0.28 12.91
C ARG A 243 -6.87 0.36 12.06
N VAL A 244 -5.99 1.30 12.38
CA VAL A 244 -4.80 1.66 11.61
C VAL A 244 -3.60 0.82 12.03
N GLY A 245 -2.64 0.62 11.12
CA GLY A 245 -1.35 0.03 11.48
C GLY A 245 -1.41 -1.48 11.72
N LYS A 246 -2.01 -2.24 10.79
CA LYS A 246 -2.24 -3.68 10.95
C LYS A 246 -1.25 -4.51 10.15
N TYR A 247 -0.92 -5.68 10.72
CA TYR A 247 -0.14 -6.73 10.07
C TYR A 247 1.10 -6.19 9.36
N ILE A 248 1.84 -5.31 10.03
CA ILE A 248 3.01 -4.67 9.42
C ILE A 248 3.99 -5.78 9.07
N SER A 249 4.29 -5.91 7.79
CA SER A 249 4.86 -7.14 7.23
C SER A 249 6.15 -6.87 6.47
N THR A 250 7.09 -7.79 6.59
CA THR A 250 8.27 -7.85 5.73
C THR A 250 8.55 -9.28 5.30
N LYS A 251 9.47 -9.45 4.36
CA LYS A 251 9.92 -10.78 3.91
C LYS A 251 10.87 -11.38 4.95
N MET A 252 10.61 -12.62 5.37
CA MET A 252 11.48 -13.36 6.28
C MET A 252 12.90 -13.54 5.71
N VAL A 253 13.89 -13.52 6.61
CA VAL A 253 15.28 -13.82 6.27
C VAL A 253 15.39 -15.26 5.76
N GLY A 254 15.99 -15.43 4.58
CA GLY A 254 16.21 -16.76 3.98
C GLY A 254 14.97 -17.43 3.35
N GLY A 255 13.76 -16.89 3.53
CA GLY A 255 12.51 -17.52 3.05
C GLY A 255 11.52 -16.54 2.41
N TRP A 256 10.47 -17.06 1.78
CA TRP A 256 9.39 -16.24 1.16
C TRP A 256 8.21 -16.00 2.11
N GLN A 257 8.28 -16.55 3.32
CA GLN A 257 7.26 -16.37 4.34
C GLN A 257 7.18 -14.91 4.78
N ARG A 258 5.97 -14.51 5.17
CA ARG A 258 5.70 -13.23 5.81
C ARG A 258 6.25 -13.24 7.23
N GLU A 259 7.00 -12.20 7.60
CA GLU A 259 7.38 -11.88 8.97
C GLU A 259 6.54 -10.69 9.44
N ASP A 260 5.78 -10.86 10.51
CA ASP A 260 5.00 -9.79 11.13
C ASP A 260 5.89 -9.00 12.11
N VAL A 261 6.06 -7.71 11.82
CA VAL A 261 6.90 -6.77 12.56
C VAL A 261 6.07 -5.68 13.24
N THR A 262 4.75 -5.85 13.38
CA THR A 262 3.84 -4.86 14.00
C THR A 262 4.31 -4.44 15.39
N HIS A 263 4.78 -5.41 16.17
CA HIS A 263 5.30 -5.21 17.53
C HIS A 263 6.55 -4.32 17.61
N LEU A 264 7.22 -4.04 16.49
CA LEU A 264 8.35 -3.09 16.44
C LEU A 264 7.88 -1.64 16.31
N TYR A 265 6.68 -1.42 15.75
CA TYR A 265 6.12 -0.09 15.52
C TYR A 265 5.18 0.37 16.62
N LYS A 266 4.49 -0.56 17.29
CA LYS A 266 3.51 -0.22 18.33
C LYS A 266 3.38 -1.30 19.41
N TYR A 267 2.82 -0.90 20.54
CA TYR A 267 2.42 -1.81 21.61
C TYR A 267 1.13 -2.56 21.23
N GLY A 268 0.74 -3.57 22.00
CA GLY A 268 -0.49 -4.31 21.75
C GLY A 268 -1.72 -3.42 21.95
N GLU A 269 -2.71 -3.54 21.07
CA GLU A 269 -3.96 -2.76 21.12
C GLU A 269 -4.64 -2.93 22.50
N GLY A 270 -5.11 -1.82 23.09
CA GLY A 270 -5.81 -1.82 24.37
C GLY A 270 -4.90 -1.97 25.60
N THR A 271 -3.58 -1.97 25.42
CA THR A 271 -2.62 -1.95 26.53
C THR A 271 -2.42 -0.52 27.05
N LYS A 272 -1.96 -0.38 28.30
CA LYS A 272 -1.68 0.94 28.88
C LYS A 272 -0.52 1.63 28.17
N GLU A 273 0.44 0.83 27.69
CA GLU A 273 1.61 1.29 26.97
C GLU A 273 1.24 1.86 25.60
N GLU A 274 0.33 1.20 24.86
CA GLU A 274 -0.23 1.71 23.60
C GLU A 274 -0.91 3.06 23.81
N ARG A 275 -1.84 3.14 24.76
CA ARG A 275 -2.57 4.37 25.03
C ARG A 275 -1.65 5.51 25.47
N LYS A 276 -0.65 5.21 26.30
CA LYS A 276 0.36 6.18 26.73
C LYS A 276 1.22 6.68 25.57
N ALA A 277 1.61 5.81 24.64
CA ALA A 277 2.36 6.20 23.45
C ALA A 277 1.54 7.16 22.57
N PHE A 278 0.25 6.84 22.34
CA PHE A 278 -0.66 7.76 21.63
C PHE A 278 -0.77 9.10 22.36
N GLU A 279 -1.05 9.12 23.66
CA GLU A 279 -1.19 10.38 24.43
C GLU A 279 0.08 11.22 24.39
N THR A 280 1.25 10.56 24.42
CA THR A 280 2.53 11.22 24.28
C THR A 280 2.61 11.88 22.90
N ALA A 281 2.40 11.15 21.81
CA ALA A 281 2.44 11.67 20.45
C ALA A 281 1.41 12.79 20.23
N PHE A 282 0.16 12.56 20.62
CA PHE A 282 -0.95 13.50 20.53
C PHE A 282 -0.65 14.81 21.26
N SER A 283 0.04 14.78 22.41
CA SER A 283 0.40 16.01 23.13
C SER A 283 1.35 16.95 22.35
N PHE A 284 2.04 16.44 21.33
CA PHE A 284 2.86 17.21 20.39
C PHE A 284 2.18 17.46 19.04
N GLY A 285 0.98 16.91 18.80
CA GLY A 285 0.18 17.11 17.60
C GLY A 285 -0.41 18.53 17.51
N GLN A 286 -0.82 18.94 16.30
CA GLN A 286 -1.45 20.25 16.11
C GLN A 286 -2.85 20.26 16.74
N GLY A 287 -3.20 21.33 17.46
CA GLY A 287 -4.54 21.50 18.04
C GLY A 287 -4.90 20.54 19.18
N ALA A 288 -3.97 19.71 19.68
CA ALA A 288 -4.26 18.66 20.67
C ALA A 288 -5.06 19.13 21.90
N LYS A 289 -4.80 20.36 22.39
CA LYS A 289 -5.52 20.95 23.53
C LYS A 289 -6.96 21.35 23.20
N GLU A 290 -7.24 21.70 21.96
CA GLU A 290 -8.54 22.13 21.46
C GLU A 290 -9.42 20.91 21.13
N TRP A 291 -8.82 19.86 20.58
CA TRP A 291 -9.54 18.66 20.12
C TRP A 291 -9.72 17.56 21.19
N ALA A 292 -8.95 17.58 22.29
CA ALA A 292 -9.02 16.56 23.34
C ALA A 292 -10.44 16.34 23.92
N GLY A 293 -11.24 17.42 24.03
CA GLY A 293 -12.62 17.32 24.52
C GLY A 293 -13.62 16.71 23.55
N HIS A 294 -13.28 16.66 22.25
CA HIS A 294 -14.17 16.19 21.19
C HIS A 294 -14.00 14.71 20.84
N LEU A 295 -12.90 14.07 21.28
CA LEU A 295 -12.62 12.65 21.02
C LEU A 295 -13.32 11.68 22.00
N ASN A 296 -14.09 12.18 22.97
CA ASN A 296 -14.78 11.33 23.96
C ASN A 296 -16.14 10.80 23.44
N VAL A 297 -16.10 9.81 22.54
CA VAL A 297 -17.32 9.12 22.03
C VAL A 297 -17.96 8.22 23.10
N GLU A 298 -17.19 7.79 24.11
CA GLU A 298 -17.58 6.76 25.09
C GLU A 298 -18.74 7.17 26.03
N GLU A 299 -19.08 8.46 26.17
CA GLU A 299 -20.14 8.91 27.09
C GLU A 299 -21.58 8.68 26.59
N GLU A 300 -21.80 8.27 25.33
CA GLU A 300 -23.16 8.25 24.72
C GLU A 300 -23.82 6.89 24.55
N GLY A 301 -23.11 5.81 24.90
CA GLY A 301 -23.57 4.43 24.74
C GLY A 301 -23.63 3.94 23.29
N GLU A 302 -23.08 2.75 23.04
CA GLU A 302 -23.23 2.05 21.76
C GLU A 302 -24.59 1.33 21.72
N ASP A 303 -25.70 2.04 21.45
CA ASP A 303 -27.03 1.39 21.38
C ASP A 303 -27.10 0.35 20.23
N LEU A 304 -26.29 0.55 19.19
CA LEU A 304 -26.21 -0.29 18.00
C LEU A 304 -24.75 -0.56 17.64
N VAL A 305 -24.44 -1.80 17.26
CA VAL A 305 -23.15 -2.18 16.68
C VAL A 305 -23.36 -2.68 15.27
N LEU A 306 -22.56 -2.15 14.35
CA LEU A 306 -22.46 -2.58 12.96
C LEU A 306 -21.11 -3.27 12.77
N GLU A 307 -21.15 -4.49 12.23
CA GLU A 307 -19.96 -5.24 11.82
C GLU A 307 -20.12 -5.67 10.37
N LEU A 308 -19.16 -5.29 9.52
CA LEU A 308 -19.16 -5.58 8.10
C LEU A 308 -18.10 -6.61 7.74
N SER A 309 -18.48 -7.56 6.88
CA SER A 309 -17.56 -8.58 6.37
C SER A 309 -17.94 -9.05 4.96
N THR A 310 -17.09 -9.88 4.36
CA THR A 310 -17.48 -10.76 3.25
C THR A 310 -17.83 -12.13 3.81
N LYS A 311 -18.67 -12.88 3.08
CA LYS A 311 -19.00 -14.28 3.41
C LYS A 311 -17.91 -15.23 2.94
N GLU A 312 -17.30 -14.91 1.80
CA GLU A 312 -16.22 -15.68 1.20
C GLU A 312 -14.86 -15.26 1.79
N GLU A 313 -13.99 -16.25 2.05
CA GLU A 313 -12.61 -16.03 2.50
C GLU A 313 -11.64 -15.82 1.32
N ASP A 314 -11.81 -16.58 0.23
CA ASP A 314 -11.01 -16.44 -1.00
C ASP A 314 -11.73 -15.55 -2.01
N LEU A 315 -11.39 -14.27 -1.98
CA LEU A 315 -11.98 -13.25 -2.84
C LEU A 315 -11.22 -13.18 -4.17
N ARG A 316 -11.85 -13.63 -5.26
CA ARG A 316 -11.24 -13.70 -6.59
C ARG A 316 -12.04 -12.95 -7.65
N VAL A 317 -11.34 -12.23 -8.53
CA VAL A 317 -11.96 -11.58 -9.70
C VAL A 317 -12.62 -12.65 -10.59
N GLY A 318 -13.86 -12.41 -11.00
CA GLY A 318 -14.65 -13.37 -11.78
C GLY A 318 -15.50 -14.32 -10.93
N LYS A 319 -15.46 -14.24 -9.60
CA LYS A 319 -16.34 -14.98 -8.69
C LYS A 319 -17.36 -14.05 -8.02
N PRO A 320 -18.56 -14.54 -7.65
CA PRO A 320 -19.50 -13.75 -6.86
C PRO A 320 -18.91 -13.41 -5.49
N VAL A 321 -19.32 -12.27 -4.92
CA VAL A 321 -18.93 -11.82 -3.58
C VAL A 321 -20.17 -11.43 -2.79
N THR A 322 -20.29 -11.89 -1.55
CA THR A 322 -21.43 -11.58 -0.67
C THR A 322 -20.96 -10.71 0.49
N CYS A 323 -21.38 -9.44 0.49
CA CYS A 323 -21.12 -8.51 1.59
C CYS A 323 -22.18 -8.67 2.68
N VAL A 324 -21.77 -8.76 3.95
CA VAL A 324 -22.62 -9.07 5.09
C VAL A 324 -22.63 -7.90 6.08
N MET A 325 -23.83 -7.48 6.49
CA MET A 325 -24.07 -6.51 7.55
C MET A 325 -24.64 -7.22 8.77
N ASN A 326 -23.87 -7.28 9.85
CA ASN A 326 -24.36 -7.73 11.15
C ASN A 326 -24.72 -6.49 11.98
N VAL A 327 -26.01 -6.37 12.33
CA VAL A 327 -26.55 -5.23 13.07
C VAL A 327 -27.05 -5.72 14.41
N LYS A 328 -26.30 -5.43 15.48
CA LYS A 328 -26.63 -5.84 16.85
C LYS A 328 -27.21 -4.68 17.65
N ASN A 329 -28.40 -4.86 18.20
CA ASN A 329 -29.00 -3.92 19.14
C ASN A 329 -28.53 -4.23 20.56
N LYS A 330 -27.71 -3.34 21.14
CA LYS A 330 -27.24 -3.44 22.53
C LYS A 330 -28.17 -2.73 23.54
N SER A 331 -29.16 -2.00 23.06
CA SER A 331 -30.11 -1.29 23.93
C SER A 331 -31.12 -2.24 24.59
N MET A 332 -31.74 -1.78 25.67
CA MET A 332 -32.77 -2.51 26.42
C MET A 332 -34.15 -2.51 25.74
N LYS A 333 -34.30 -1.86 24.58
CA LYS A 333 -35.56 -1.73 23.85
C LYS A 333 -35.38 -2.21 22.42
N SER A 334 -36.46 -2.66 21.78
CA SER A 334 -36.44 -2.85 20.34
C SER A 334 -36.23 -1.51 19.63
N VAL A 335 -35.50 -1.54 18.52
CA VAL A 335 -35.23 -0.36 17.69
C VAL A 335 -35.62 -0.64 16.24
N THR A 336 -35.98 0.40 15.53
CA THR A 336 -36.31 0.36 14.10
C THR A 336 -35.22 1.09 13.34
N VAL A 337 -34.58 0.39 12.41
CA VAL A 337 -33.40 0.89 11.69
C VAL A 337 -33.68 0.98 10.20
N ASN A 338 -33.33 2.11 9.59
CA ASN A 338 -33.10 2.18 8.15
C ASN A 338 -31.63 1.90 7.88
N LEU A 339 -31.36 0.83 7.14
CA LEU A 339 -30.01 0.38 6.81
C LEU A 339 -29.72 0.63 5.33
N THR A 340 -28.57 1.23 5.01
CA THR A 340 -28.10 1.40 3.64
C THR A 340 -26.72 0.77 3.52
N GLY A 341 -26.55 -0.13 2.55
CA GLY A 341 -25.25 -0.67 2.17
C GLY A 341 -24.79 -0.07 0.84
N VAL A 342 -23.54 0.39 0.78
CA VAL A 342 -22.92 0.98 -0.41
C VAL A 342 -21.61 0.28 -0.69
N ILE A 343 -21.50 -0.32 -1.88
CA ILE A 343 -20.29 -0.99 -2.34
C ILE A 343 -19.74 -0.20 -3.53
N SER A 344 -18.50 0.23 -3.42
CA SER A 344 -17.79 0.98 -4.45
C SER A 344 -16.45 0.32 -4.74
N SER A 345 -16.01 0.36 -5.99
CA SER A 345 -14.60 0.15 -6.28
C SER A 345 -13.81 1.37 -5.81
N ILE A 346 -12.62 1.11 -5.29
CA ILE A 346 -11.73 2.14 -4.78
C ILE A 346 -10.34 1.94 -5.35
N ARG A 347 -9.57 3.02 -5.44
CA ARG A 347 -8.10 2.91 -5.52
C ARG A 347 -7.58 2.36 -4.21
N TYR A 348 -6.41 1.75 -4.21
CA TYR A 348 -5.83 1.21 -2.97
C TYR A 348 -5.53 2.31 -1.91
N THR A 349 -5.49 3.58 -2.32
CA THR A 349 -5.40 4.77 -1.46
C THR A 349 -6.69 5.07 -0.68
N GLY A 350 -7.81 4.43 -1.05
CA GLY A 350 -9.12 4.64 -0.40
C GLY A 350 -10.08 5.51 -1.21
N ASP A 351 -9.60 6.19 -2.26
CA ASP A 351 -10.41 7.04 -3.13
C ASP A 351 -11.47 6.24 -3.86
N VAL A 352 -12.70 6.72 -3.84
CA VAL A 352 -13.81 6.10 -4.57
C VAL A 352 -13.62 6.27 -6.07
N TRP A 353 -13.64 5.15 -6.80
CA TRP A 353 -13.53 5.13 -8.25
C TRP A 353 -14.90 5.06 -8.93
N SER A 354 -15.72 4.07 -8.56
CA SER A 354 -17.06 3.90 -9.13
C SER A 354 -18.00 3.25 -8.11
N LEU A 355 -19.28 3.63 -8.16
CA LEU A 355 -20.32 2.91 -7.43
C LEU A 355 -20.58 1.57 -8.12
N VAL A 356 -20.48 0.47 -7.37
CA VAL A 356 -20.79 -0.87 -7.86
C VAL A 356 -22.24 -1.23 -7.54
N LYS A 357 -22.65 -1.08 -6.28
CA LYS A 357 -24.01 -1.43 -5.85
C LYS A 357 -24.43 -0.63 -4.61
N LYS A 358 -25.70 -0.24 -4.55
CA LYS A 358 -26.33 0.39 -3.38
C LYS A 358 -27.64 -0.32 -3.08
N GLU A 359 -27.85 -0.72 -1.84
CA GLU A 359 -29.05 -1.40 -1.40
C GLU A 359 -29.58 -0.80 -0.08
N LYS A 360 -30.91 -0.66 0.01
CA LYS A 360 -31.58 -0.05 1.17
C LYS A 360 -32.54 -1.07 1.79
N PHE A 361 -32.51 -1.17 3.11
CA PHE A 361 -33.42 -1.97 3.92
C PHE A 361 -34.15 -1.03 4.88
N GLU A 362 -35.43 -0.79 4.59
CA GLU A 362 -36.25 0.12 5.38
C GLU A 362 -36.94 -0.58 6.54
N LYS A 363 -37.09 0.12 7.66
CA LYS A 363 -37.86 -0.33 8.83
C LYS A 363 -37.46 -1.73 9.31
N VAL A 364 -36.17 -1.98 9.44
CA VAL A 364 -35.64 -3.22 10.01
C VAL A 364 -35.84 -3.18 11.52
N GLU A 365 -36.76 -4.00 12.03
CA GLU A 365 -36.99 -4.15 13.46
C GLU A 365 -35.95 -5.08 14.09
N ILE A 366 -35.29 -4.60 15.15
CA ILE A 366 -34.25 -5.35 15.86
C ILE A 366 -34.62 -5.39 17.35
N GLY A 367 -34.98 -6.58 17.84
CA GLY A 367 -35.27 -6.79 19.26
C GLY A 367 -34.08 -6.44 20.17
N SER A 368 -34.37 -6.13 21.44
CA SER A 368 -33.32 -5.87 22.44
C SER A 368 -32.36 -7.06 22.54
N GLY A 369 -31.05 -6.79 22.48
CA GLY A 369 -29.99 -7.81 22.53
C GLY A 369 -29.84 -8.66 21.26
N SER A 370 -30.74 -8.51 20.28
CA SER A 370 -30.76 -9.33 19.07
C SER A 370 -29.84 -8.77 17.97
N THR A 371 -29.44 -9.65 17.06
CA THR A 371 -28.70 -9.31 15.85
C THR A 371 -29.55 -9.62 14.62
N VAL A 372 -29.59 -8.70 13.66
CA VAL A 372 -30.14 -8.93 12.32
C VAL A 372 -29.01 -8.95 11.30
N VAL A 373 -29.09 -9.88 10.35
CA VAL A 373 -28.15 -10.01 9.24
C VAL A 373 -28.82 -9.56 7.94
N ARG A 374 -28.10 -8.77 7.13
CA ARG A 374 -28.46 -8.44 5.75
C ARG A 374 -27.27 -8.72 4.83
N GLU A 375 -27.56 -9.22 3.65
CA GLU A 375 -26.54 -9.60 2.66
C GLU A 375 -26.76 -8.80 1.38
N ILE A 376 -25.67 -8.35 0.74
CA ILE A 376 -25.67 -7.76 -0.59
C ILE A 376 -24.75 -8.62 -1.46
N LYS A 377 -25.32 -9.31 -2.46
CA LYS A 377 -24.57 -10.14 -3.39
C LYS A 377 -24.11 -9.35 -4.61
N LEU A 378 -22.86 -9.51 -4.99
CA LEU A 378 -22.25 -8.99 -6.21
C LEU A 378 -21.97 -10.15 -7.18
N GLU A 379 -22.57 -10.11 -8.36
CA GLU A 379 -22.22 -11.00 -9.46
C GLU A 379 -21.05 -10.41 -10.28
N PRO A 380 -20.23 -11.26 -10.94
CA PRO A 380 -19.05 -10.81 -11.70
C PRO A 380 -19.32 -9.69 -12.72
N ASP A 381 -20.46 -9.73 -13.41
CA ASP A 381 -20.87 -8.73 -14.39
C ASP A 381 -21.22 -7.37 -13.78
N GLU A 382 -21.57 -7.31 -12.50
CA GLU A 382 -21.87 -6.06 -11.78
C GLU A 382 -20.60 -5.25 -11.44
N TYR A 383 -19.47 -5.94 -11.15
CA TYR A 383 -18.27 -5.28 -10.64
C TYR A 383 -17.07 -5.24 -11.60
N ILE A 384 -16.88 -6.21 -12.50
CA ILE A 384 -15.63 -6.33 -13.27
C ILE A 384 -15.33 -5.06 -14.09
N SER A 385 -16.32 -4.47 -14.73
CA SER A 385 -16.17 -3.24 -15.53
C SER A 385 -15.91 -1.99 -14.70
N ASN A 386 -16.19 -2.05 -13.40
CA ASN A 386 -16.02 -0.96 -12.45
C ASN A 386 -14.72 -1.10 -11.63
N LEU A 387 -13.96 -2.19 -11.78
CA LEU A 387 -12.69 -2.34 -11.08
C LEU A 387 -11.66 -1.31 -11.56
N THR A 388 -10.74 -0.97 -10.66
CA THR A 388 -9.57 -0.15 -10.93
C THR A 388 -8.31 -0.92 -10.50
N ASP A 389 -7.15 -0.29 -10.49
CA ASP A 389 -5.89 -0.96 -10.17
C ASP A 389 -5.96 -1.65 -8.79
N LEU A 390 -5.38 -2.85 -8.72
CA LEU A 390 -5.40 -3.74 -7.56
C LEU A 390 -6.80 -4.26 -7.14
N ASN A 391 -7.85 -4.02 -7.92
CA ASN A 391 -9.19 -4.62 -7.73
C ASN A 391 -9.76 -4.44 -6.30
N CYS A 392 -9.57 -3.27 -5.71
CA CYS A 392 -10.01 -2.97 -4.34
C CYS A 392 -11.47 -2.50 -4.32
N LEU A 393 -12.23 -2.93 -3.30
CA LEU A 393 -13.59 -2.46 -3.02
C LEU A 393 -13.70 -1.97 -1.59
N LYS A 394 -14.63 -1.04 -1.39
CA LYS A 394 -15.06 -0.54 -0.09
C LYS A 394 -16.53 -0.84 0.10
N PHE A 395 -16.88 -1.35 1.27
CA PHE A 395 -18.23 -1.57 1.71
C PHE A 395 -18.52 -0.69 2.92
N ILE A 396 -19.47 0.23 2.78
CA ILE A 396 -19.95 1.11 3.85
C ILE A 396 -21.38 0.71 4.19
N SER A 397 -21.69 0.71 5.48
CA SER A 397 -23.06 0.59 5.97
C SER A 397 -23.42 1.75 6.88
N ILE A 398 -24.60 2.33 6.63
CA ILE A 398 -25.18 3.42 7.41
C ILE A 398 -26.48 2.93 8.00
N ALA A 399 -26.60 3.00 9.33
CA ALA A 399 -27.81 2.67 10.07
C ALA A 399 -28.37 3.91 10.76
N LYS A 400 -29.59 4.30 10.40
CA LYS A 400 -30.35 5.39 11.01
C LYS A 400 -31.44 4.81 11.92
N VAL A 401 -31.28 4.98 13.23
CA VAL A 401 -32.28 4.56 14.22
C VAL A 401 -33.44 5.56 14.20
N LEU A 402 -34.66 5.09 13.94
CA LEU A 402 -35.79 5.97 13.67
C LEU A 402 -36.30 6.69 14.92
N GLU A 403 -36.16 6.07 16.09
CA GLU A 403 -36.66 6.54 17.37
C GLU A 403 -35.87 7.75 17.90
N ASN A 404 -34.53 7.73 17.80
CA ASN A 404 -33.65 8.77 18.33
C ASN A 404 -32.88 9.54 17.25
N LYS A 405 -33.05 9.18 15.97
CA LYS A 405 -32.36 9.77 14.80
C LYS A 405 -30.83 9.63 14.82
N LYS A 406 -30.26 8.81 15.71
CA LYS A 406 -28.81 8.55 15.73
C LYS A 406 -28.39 7.80 14.46
N LEU A 407 -27.21 8.15 13.96
CA LEU A 407 -26.52 7.48 12.85
C LEU A 407 -25.40 6.61 13.40
N TYR A 408 -25.30 5.40 12.85
CA TYR A 408 -24.19 4.49 13.06
C TYR A 408 -23.60 4.17 11.70
N VAL A 409 -22.27 4.24 11.61
CA VAL A 409 -21.55 3.96 10.38
C VAL A 409 -20.47 2.93 10.65
N ASP A 410 -20.33 1.99 9.75
CA ASP A 410 -19.14 1.18 9.67
C ASP A 410 -18.70 1.02 8.22
N GLU A 411 -17.41 0.74 8.05
CA GLU A 411 -16.83 0.48 6.75
C GLU A 411 -15.79 -0.62 6.83
N THR A 412 -15.68 -1.37 5.74
CA THR A 412 -14.61 -2.34 5.53
C THR A 412 -14.12 -2.28 4.08
N LYS A 413 -12.87 -2.67 3.86
CA LYS A 413 -12.22 -2.67 2.55
C LYS A 413 -11.70 -4.06 2.28
N PHE A 414 -11.81 -4.51 1.03
CA PHE A 414 -11.32 -5.82 0.62
C PHE A 414 -10.80 -5.78 -0.82
N GLN A 415 -9.91 -6.70 -1.14
CA GLN A 415 -9.30 -6.84 -2.45
C GLN A 415 -9.78 -8.14 -3.11
N LEU A 416 -10.06 -8.09 -4.41
CA LEU A 416 -10.26 -9.30 -5.22
C LEU A 416 -8.94 -9.70 -5.87
N PHE A 417 -8.37 -10.82 -5.47
CA PHE A 417 -7.16 -11.34 -6.09
C PHE A 417 -7.44 -11.87 -7.49
N ASN A 418 -6.47 -11.74 -8.39
CA ASN A 418 -6.55 -12.40 -9.68
C ASN A 418 -6.54 -13.93 -9.50
N GLN A 419 -7.20 -14.64 -10.42
CA GLN A 419 -7.19 -16.11 -10.42
C GLN A 419 -5.85 -16.65 -10.93
N ASP A 420 -5.40 -17.76 -10.36
CA ASP A 420 -4.18 -18.43 -10.76
C ASP A 420 -4.33 -18.98 -12.18
N SER A 421 -3.68 -18.31 -13.13
CA SER A 421 -3.94 -18.51 -14.57
C SER A 421 -2.67 -18.59 -15.41
N ILE A 422 -1.50 -18.56 -14.78
CA ILE A 422 -0.19 -18.57 -15.43
C ILE A 422 0.54 -19.87 -15.11
N GLN A 423 1.04 -20.53 -16.16
CA GLN A 423 1.94 -21.69 -16.05
C GLN A 423 3.30 -21.33 -16.62
N ILE A 424 4.36 -21.65 -15.88
CA ILE A 424 5.76 -21.39 -16.26
C ILE A 424 6.48 -22.72 -16.43
N LYS A 425 7.02 -22.97 -17.62
CA LYS A 425 7.72 -24.22 -17.95
C LYS A 425 9.07 -23.93 -18.58
N PHE A 426 10.14 -24.23 -17.84
CA PHE A 426 11.49 -24.21 -18.40
C PHE A 426 11.70 -25.41 -19.32
N ASN A 427 12.38 -25.21 -20.45
CA ASN A 427 12.74 -26.30 -21.35
C ASN A 427 13.84 -27.21 -20.78
N LYS A 428 14.60 -26.72 -19.79
CA LYS A 428 15.70 -27.40 -19.09
C LYS A 428 15.65 -27.01 -17.61
N SER A 429 15.99 -27.95 -16.74
CA SER A 429 16.25 -27.70 -15.31
C SER A 429 17.16 -28.82 -14.77
N PRO A 430 18.29 -28.52 -14.11
CA PRO A 430 18.81 -27.17 -13.84
C PRO A 430 19.27 -26.44 -15.12
N LEU A 431 19.36 -25.11 -15.03
CA LEU A 431 19.93 -24.25 -16.07
C LEU A 431 21.45 -24.13 -15.91
N GLN A 432 22.11 -23.50 -16.87
CA GLN A 432 23.56 -23.38 -16.93
C GLN A 432 23.96 -21.94 -17.24
N VAL A 433 24.85 -21.34 -16.43
CA VAL A 433 25.40 -20.00 -16.74
C VAL A 433 26.04 -20.03 -18.12
N GLY A 434 25.74 -19.01 -18.94
CA GLY A 434 26.29 -18.84 -20.29
C GLY A 434 25.64 -19.69 -21.38
N GLU A 435 24.71 -20.59 -21.05
CA GLU A 435 23.99 -21.41 -22.04
C GLU A 435 22.62 -20.78 -22.36
N GLU A 436 22.34 -20.49 -23.64
CA GLU A 436 21.02 -20.01 -24.06
C GLU A 436 19.95 -21.08 -23.75
N THR A 437 18.86 -20.64 -23.13
CA THR A 437 17.74 -21.49 -22.72
C THR A 437 16.40 -20.84 -23.06
N GLU A 438 15.31 -21.59 -22.94
CA GLU A 438 13.95 -21.12 -23.25
C GLU A 438 12.99 -21.40 -22.08
N VAL A 439 12.09 -20.47 -21.82
CA VAL A 439 10.93 -20.68 -20.94
C VAL A 439 9.64 -20.46 -21.72
N GLU A 440 8.68 -21.35 -21.52
CA GLU A 440 7.32 -21.22 -22.02
C GLU A 440 6.42 -20.72 -20.89
N VAL A 441 5.71 -19.62 -21.16
CA VAL A 441 4.70 -19.03 -20.28
C VAL A 441 3.35 -19.19 -20.95
N SER A 442 2.40 -19.85 -20.28
CA SER A 442 1.03 -20.02 -20.76
C SER A 442 0.06 -19.31 -19.83
N PHE A 443 -0.76 -18.42 -20.39
CA PHE A 443 -1.81 -17.68 -19.69
C PHE A 443 -3.19 -18.11 -20.17
N THR A 444 -4.03 -18.63 -19.28
CA THR A 444 -5.42 -19.03 -19.57
C THR A 444 -6.38 -17.98 -19.04
N ASN A 445 -7.24 -17.41 -19.88
CA ASN A 445 -8.19 -16.40 -19.45
C ASN A 445 -9.17 -16.97 -18.39
N PRO A 446 -9.11 -16.50 -17.12
CA PRO A 446 -9.92 -17.06 -16.04
C PRO A 446 -11.28 -16.35 -15.88
N LEU A 447 -11.54 -15.30 -16.68
CA LEU A 447 -12.69 -14.42 -16.49
C LEU A 447 -13.78 -14.72 -17.53
N PRO A 448 -15.07 -14.64 -17.15
CA PRO A 448 -16.20 -14.87 -18.05
C PRO A 448 -16.41 -13.70 -19.05
N ILE A 449 -15.33 -13.01 -19.41
CA ILE A 449 -15.29 -11.90 -20.36
C ILE A 449 -14.10 -12.08 -21.32
N LYS A 450 -14.14 -11.39 -22.46
CA LYS A 450 -13.06 -11.38 -23.44
C LYS A 450 -11.93 -10.45 -22.97
N LEU A 451 -10.70 -10.96 -22.94
CA LEU A 451 -9.50 -10.17 -22.59
C LEU A 451 -8.74 -9.73 -23.84
N SER A 452 -8.45 -8.45 -23.98
CA SER A 452 -7.74 -7.88 -25.14
C SER A 452 -6.35 -7.36 -24.79
N TYR A 453 -5.50 -7.25 -25.79
CA TYR A 453 -4.15 -6.68 -25.68
C TYR A 453 -3.31 -7.32 -24.57
N ILE A 454 -3.16 -8.64 -24.64
CA ILE A 454 -2.44 -9.40 -23.62
C ILE A 454 -0.95 -9.11 -23.75
N LYS A 455 -0.35 -8.62 -22.67
CA LYS A 455 1.09 -8.42 -22.54
C LYS A 455 1.61 -9.43 -21.55
N ILE A 456 2.55 -10.28 -21.97
CA ILE A 456 3.23 -11.24 -21.11
C ILE A 456 4.67 -10.77 -20.97
N SER A 457 5.12 -10.50 -19.75
CA SER A 457 6.49 -10.07 -19.45
C SER A 457 7.19 -11.03 -18.52
N ILE A 458 8.52 -11.15 -18.68
CA ILE A 458 9.38 -11.94 -17.80
C ILE A 458 10.57 -11.11 -17.31
N GLU A 459 11.03 -11.35 -16.09
CA GLU A 459 12.27 -10.78 -15.56
C GLU A 459 12.86 -11.71 -14.49
N GLY A 460 14.19 -11.73 -14.31
CA GLY A 460 14.79 -12.42 -13.17
C GLY A 460 16.24 -12.01 -12.94
N ALA A 461 16.58 -11.59 -11.73
CA ALA A 461 17.93 -11.11 -11.39
C ALA A 461 18.99 -12.21 -11.63
N GLY A 462 20.01 -11.89 -12.45
CA GLY A 462 21.02 -12.86 -12.89
C GLY A 462 20.50 -13.98 -13.81
N LEU A 463 19.22 -13.94 -14.22
CA LEU A 463 18.57 -14.96 -15.03
C LEU A 463 18.15 -14.40 -16.40
N ALA A 464 17.18 -13.49 -16.43
CA ALA A 464 16.62 -12.88 -17.64
C ALA A 464 16.50 -11.37 -17.47
N TYR A 465 16.79 -10.61 -18.54
CA TYR A 465 16.41 -9.19 -18.60
C TYR A 465 14.89 -9.08 -18.80
N LEU A 466 14.32 -7.91 -18.53
CA LEU A 466 12.92 -7.65 -18.84
C LEU A 466 12.66 -7.82 -20.34
N ASP A 467 11.82 -8.78 -20.70
CA ASP A 467 11.35 -9.02 -22.07
C ASP A 467 9.81 -9.12 -22.04
N THR A 468 9.14 -8.64 -23.09
CA THR A 468 7.68 -8.53 -23.14
C THR A 468 7.16 -8.90 -24.52
N LYS A 469 6.14 -9.76 -24.57
CA LYS A 469 5.38 -10.09 -25.79
C LYS A 469 3.96 -9.59 -25.70
N THR A 470 3.51 -8.92 -26.76
CA THR A 470 2.16 -8.34 -26.84
C THR A 470 1.33 -9.05 -27.91
N TYR A 471 0.09 -9.38 -27.56
CA TYR A 471 -0.86 -10.07 -28.42
C TYR A 471 -2.14 -9.22 -28.56
N SER A 472 -2.39 -8.71 -29.76
CA SER A 472 -3.57 -7.88 -30.06
C SER A 472 -4.87 -8.69 -30.18
N LYS A 473 -4.76 -9.97 -30.60
CA LYS A 473 -5.90 -10.88 -30.66
C LYS A 473 -6.42 -11.11 -29.25
N SER A 474 -7.70 -10.86 -29.07
CA SER A 474 -8.32 -11.08 -27.78
C SER A 474 -8.53 -12.56 -27.48
N LEU A 475 -8.49 -12.90 -26.20
CA LEU A 475 -8.61 -14.24 -25.66
C LEU A 475 -9.99 -14.41 -25.04
N GLN A 476 -10.72 -15.42 -25.52
CA GLN A 476 -12.03 -15.79 -24.98
C GLN A 476 -11.86 -16.48 -23.63
N TYR A 477 -12.94 -16.60 -22.85
CA TYR A 477 -12.96 -17.37 -21.61
C TYR A 477 -12.42 -18.78 -21.83
N ASP A 478 -11.60 -19.26 -20.90
CA ASP A 478 -11.01 -20.61 -20.88
C ASP A 478 -10.14 -20.94 -22.12
N LYS A 479 -9.65 -19.90 -22.81
CA LYS A 479 -8.63 -20.05 -23.86
C LYS A 479 -7.28 -19.62 -23.35
N THR A 480 -6.24 -20.23 -23.91
CA THR A 480 -4.84 -20.04 -23.50
C THR A 480 -4.04 -19.30 -24.56
N GLN A 481 -3.23 -18.33 -24.13
CA GLN A 481 -2.17 -17.70 -24.91
C GLN A 481 -0.80 -18.16 -24.38
N THR A 482 0.05 -18.68 -25.27
CA THR A 482 1.40 -19.15 -24.92
C THR A 482 2.47 -18.22 -25.51
N ALA A 483 3.52 -17.98 -24.74
CA ALA A 483 4.68 -17.17 -25.09
C ALA A 483 5.99 -17.90 -24.74
N LYS A 484 6.94 -17.92 -25.67
CA LYS A 484 8.27 -18.51 -25.47
C LYS A 484 9.34 -17.45 -25.40
N PHE A 485 10.14 -17.43 -24.35
CA PHE A 485 11.19 -16.44 -24.15
C PHE A 485 12.55 -17.13 -24.10
N LYS A 486 13.51 -16.59 -24.86
CA LYS A 486 14.90 -17.04 -24.84
C LYS A 486 15.72 -16.11 -23.96
N PHE A 487 16.60 -16.68 -23.14
CA PHE A 487 17.50 -15.91 -22.29
C PHE A 487 18.76 -16.72 -21.97
N THR A 488 19.79 -16.04 -21.48
CA THR A 488 21.05 -16.66 -21.04
C THR A 488 21.30 -16.33 -19.58
N PRO A 489 21.26 -17.31 -18.66
CA PRO A 489 21.55 -17.09 -17.24
C PRO A 489 22.96 -16.54 -17.04
N ARG A 490 23.09 -15.56 -16.13
CA ARG A 490 24.33 -14.82 -15.87
C ARG A 490 24.97 -15.15 -14.53
N LYS A 491 24.20 -15.65 -13.55
CA LYS A 491 24.69 -15.97 -12.21
C LYS A 491 24.19 -17.31 -11.70
N PRO A 492 25.05 -18.11 -11.05
CA PRO A 492 24.68 -19.43 -10.54
C PRO A 492 23.83 -19.35 -9.26
N GLY A 493 23.35 -20.50 -8.79
CA GLY A 493 22.53 -20.70 -7.60
C GLY A 493 21.03 -20.65 -7.89
N LYS A 494 20.23 -20.77 -6.84
CA LYS A 494 18.77 -20.64 -6.91
C LYS A 494 18.35 -19.25 -7.38
N ARG A 495 17.63 -19.19 -8.50
CA ARG A 495 17.09 -17.96 -9.10
C ARG A 495 15.57 -18.06 -9.25
N THR A 496 14.91 -16.91 -9.28
CA THR A 496 13.46 -16.81 -9.45
C THR A 496 13.18 -16.05 -10.74
N LEU A 497 12.37 -16.64 -11.61
CA LEU A 497 11.78 -15.95 -12.76
C LEU A 497 10.43 -15.36 -12.32
N LEU A 498 10.25 -14.07 -12.54
CA LEU A 498 9.01 -13.34 -12.32
C LEU A 498 8.29 -13.20 -13.65
N VAL A 499 6.97 -13.39 -13.63
CA VAL A 499 6.09 -13.26 -14.77
C VAL A 499 4.95 -12.33 -14.42
N ASP A 500 4.64 -11.43 -15.34
CA ASP A 500 3.49 -10.55 -15.27
C ASP A 500 2.68 -10.66 -16.56
N VAL A 501 1.35 -10.73 -16.41
CA VAL A 501 0.41 -10.65 -17.51
C VAL A 501 -0.56 -9.51 -17.28
N ASP A 502 -0.57 -8.57 -18.22
CA ASP A 502 -1.48 -7.44 -18.24
C ASP A 502 -2.44 -7.53 -19.43
N THR A 503 -3.69 -7.15 -19.22
CA THR A 503 -4.70 -7.02 -20.28
C THR A 503 -5.38 -5.65 -20.19
N THR A 504 -6.20 -5.30 -21.19
CA THR A 504 -6.97 -4.04 -21.13
C THR A 504 -7.95 -4.00 -19.96
N GLN A 505 -8.59 -5.13 -19.65
CA GLN A 505 -9.70 -5.22 -18.69
C GLN A 505 -9.21 -5.44 -17.26
N VAL A 506 -8.24 -6.35 -17.10
CA VAL A 506 -7.65 -6.70 -15.80
C VAL A 506 -6.14 -6.82 -15.95
N LYS A 507 -5.42 -6.20 -15.02
CA LYS A 507 -3.96 -6.15 -14.97
C LYS A 507 -3.45 -7.01 -13.81
N ASP A 508 -2.14 -7.13 -13.69
CA ASP A 508 -1.47 -7.64 -12.49
C ASP A 508 -1.69 -9.15 -12.26
N PHE A 509 -1.76 -9.96 -13.32
CA PHE A 509 -1.68 -11.41 -13.16
C PHE A 509 -0.20 -11.77 -12.95
N LYS A 510 0.16 -12.16 -11.72
CA LYS A 510 1.54 -12.44 -11.33
C LYS A 510 1.78 -13.93 -11.13
N ALA A 511 2.96 -14.39 -11.53
CA ALA A 511 3.47 -15.70 -11.17
C ALA A 511 4.98 -15.66 -11.02
N ALA A 512 5.52 -16.64 -10.27
CA ALA A 512 6.95 -16.80 -10.11
C ALA A 512 7.32 -18.28 -10.15
N ALA A 513 8.52 -18.58 -10.66
CA ALA A 513 9.07 -19.93 -10.65
C ALA A 513 10.54 -19.91 -10.26
N ASP A 514 10.90 -20.72 -9.28
CA ASP A 514 12.29 -20.95 -8.90
C ASP A 514 12.96 -21.96 -9.83
N VAL A 515 14.23 -21.73 -10.15
CA VAL A 515 15.06 -22.61 -10.97
C VAL A 515 16.51 -22.59 -10.47
N GLU A 516 17.15 -23.75 -10.45
CA GLU A 516 18.57 -23.86 -10.11
C GLU A 516 19.44 -23.54 -11.33
N VAL A 517 20.50 -22.74 -11.15
CA VAL A 517 21.43 -22.37 -12.22
C VAL A 517 22.84 -22.84 -11.85
N LEU A 518 23.41 -23.77 -12.61
CA LEU A 518 24.76 -24.28 -12.40
C LEU A 518 25.83 -23.26 -12.82
N PRO A 519 27.00 -23.21 -12.13
CA PRO A 519 28.16 -22.41 -12.52
C PRO A 519 28.64 -22.76 -13.92
N LEU A 520 29.23 -21.79 -14.64
CA LEU A 520 29.77 -21.96 -15.99
C LEU A 520 30.50 -23.31 -16.13
N LYS A 521 30.22 -24.08 -17.18
CA LYS A 521 30.94 -25.33 -17.44
C LYS A 521 32.43 -25.03 -17.54
N ASP A 522 33.21 -25.49 -16.57
CA ASP A 522 34.67 -25.53 -16.70
C ASP A 522 34.98 -26.48 -17.85
N PHE A 523 35.22 -25.93 -19.03
CA PHE A 523 36.00 -26.64 -20.03
C PHE A 523 37.41 -26.70 -19.46
N GLY A 524 37.67 -27.74 -18.68
CA GLY A 524 38.98 -28.01 -18.11
C GLY A 524 40.03 -27.74 -19.19
N ARG A 525 41.03 -26.92 -18.84
CA ARG A 525 42.22 -26.75 -19.67
C ARG A 525 42.64 -28.15 -20.10
N LYS A 526 42.48 -28.46 -21.38
CA LYS A 526 43.13 -29.63 -21.98
C LYS A 526 44.61 -29.37 -21.78
N ASN A 527 45.20 -30.04 -20.79
CA ASN A 527 46.65 -30.14 -20.64
C ASN A 527 47.25 -30.73 -21.92
#